data_AF-A0A936UJA5-F1
#
_entry.id   AF-A0A936UJA5-F1
#
_cell.length_a   1.000
_cell.length_b   1.000
_cell.length_c   1.000
_cell.angle_alpha   90.00
_cell.angle_beta   90.00
_cell.angle_gamma   90.00
#
_symmetry.space_group_name_H-M   'P 1'
#
loop_
_entity.id
_entity.type
_entity.pdbx_description
1 polymer ?
#
loop_
_entity_poly.entity_id
_entity_poly.type
_entity_poly.pdbx_seq_one_letter_code
_entity_poly.pdbx_strand_id
1 'polypeptide(L)'
;MSLSKTLVATLGLSITTAAWAAGGGTATLQIIHNCADLAVPTVDVWVNGALFVDNLDFRTATPFVEAPSDVPLTVGIAPGTSTNADQSVFTQTITLAAGESYIVVASGIVSATGYTPAQPFSLAIYDMAQQTATGGSANTDVLVYHGSTDAPTVDVYESSVLNATAVNDISYGEYAGYLALPTADYSLQVRDGANSTIVAAYSAPLATLGLRCCDHGVGKRLP
;
A
#
# COMPACT_ATOMS: atom_id res chain seq x y z
N MET A 1 41.28 13.11 -6.86
CA MET A 1 40.96 11.66 -6.95
C MET A 1 40.09 11.30 -5.76
N SER A 2 38.79 11.12 -5.97
CA SER A 2 37.99 10.14 -5.21
C SER A 2 36.78 9.84 -6.07
N LEU A 3 36.75 8.62 -6.61
CA LEU A 3 35.64 8.09 -7.38
C LEU A 3 34.52 7.75 -6.40
N SER A 4 33.45 8.55 -6.35
CA SER A 4 32.19 8.09 -5.76
C SER A 4 31.58 7.06 -6.71
N LYS A 5 31.91 5.79 -6.48
CA LYS A 5 31.19 4.66 -7.08
C LYS A 5 29.82 4.58 -6.41
N THR A 6 28.79 5.11 -7.07
CA THR A 6 27.40 4.85 -6.73
C THR A 6 27.09 3.40 -7.11
N LEU A 7 27.16 2.49 -6.13
CA LEU A 7 26.62 1.15 -6.26
C LEU A 7 25.10 1.26 -6.15
N VAL A 8 24.41 1.31 -7.29
CA VAL A 8 22.96 1.09 -7.34
C VAL A 8 22.76 -0.42 -7.30
N ALA A 9 22.63 -0.98 -6.10
CA ALA A 9 22.06 -2.31 -5.95
C ALA A 9 20.55 -2.15 -6.10
N THR A 10 20.04 -2.33 -7.32
CA THR A 10 18.61 -2.50 -7.56
C THR A 10 18.24 -3.87 -6.98
N LEU A 11 17.84 -3.93 -5.71
CA LEU A 11 17.09 -5.07 -5.21
C LEU A 11 15.73 -4.99 -5.92
N GLY A 12 15.56 -5.81 -6.94
CA GLY A 12 14.32 -5.83 -7.71
C GLY A 12 13.25 -6.56 -6.90
N LEU A 13 12.12 -5.88 -6.63
CA LEU A 13 10.89 -6.54 -6.19
C LEU A 13 10.56 -7.65 -7.19
N SER A 14 10.65 -8.89 -6.74
CA SER A 14 10.38 -10.05 -7.59
C SER A 14 8.95 -10.49 -7.36
N ILE A 15 8.15 -10.42 -8.40
CA ILE A 15 6.78 -10.93 -8.42
C ILE A 15 6.80 -12.16 -9.31
N THR A 16 6.39 -13.29 -8.76
CA THR A 16 6.25 -14.53 -9.52
C THR A 16 4.85 -14.60 -10.09
N THR A 17 4.75 -14.82 -11.40
CA THR A 17 3.49 -15.26 -11.99
C THR A 17 3.28 -16.71 -11.56
N ALA A 18 2.54 -16.94 -10.47
CA ALA A 18 2.12 -18.28 -10.12
C ALA A 18 1.25 -18.84 -11.26
N ALA A 19 1.57 -20.02 -11.77
CA ALA A 19 0.71 -20.72 -12.71
C ALA A 19 -0.48 -21.28 -11.91
N TRP A 20 -1.55 -20.50 -11.85
CA TRP A 20 -2.75 -20.90 -11.13
C TRP A 20 -3.52 -21.96 -11.93
N ALA A 21 -4.10 -22.95 -11.24
CA ALA A 21 -5.11 -23.79 -11.87
C ALA A 21 -6.27 -22.90 -12.31
N ALA A 22 -6.75 -23.08 -13.55
CA ALA A 22 -7.82 -22.27 -14.14
C ALA A 22 -9.08 -22.29 -13.26
N GLY A 23 -9.28 -21.23 -12.48
CA GLY A 23 -10.53 -20.87 -11.82
C GLY A 23 -11.42 -20.06 -12.75
N GLY A 24 -12.64 -19.74 -12.31
CA GLY A 24 -13.73 -19.16 -13.11
C GLY A 24 -13.48 -17.77 -13.75
N GLY A 25 -12.33 -17.15 -13.50
CA GLY A 25 -11.93 -15.85 -14.05
C GLY A 25 -10.60 -15.36 -13.46
N THR A 26 -10.26 -14.11 -13.76
CA THR A 26 -9.14 -13.38 -13.14
C THR A 26 -9.65 -12.15 -12.41
N ALA A 27 -8.96 -11.80 -11.32
CA ALA A 27 -9.06 -10.52 -10.64
C ALA A 27 -7.67 -9.87 -10.63
N THR A 28 -7.59 -8.59 -10.27
CA THR A 28 -6.30 -7.90 -10.10
C THR A 28 -6.13 -7.40 -8.68
N LEU A 29 -4.90 -7.37 -8.19
CA LEU A 29 -4.60 -6.88 -6.85
C LEU A 29 -3.28 -6.14 -6.77
N GLN A 30 -3.24 -5.09 -5.96
CA GLN A 30 -2.03 -4.43 -5.53
C GLN A 30 -1.81 -4.72 -4.04
N ILE A 31 -0.60 -5.10 -3.67
CA ILE A 31 -0.25 -5.36 -2.27
C ILE A 31 0.64 -4.22 -1.77
N ILE A 32 0.32 -3.71 -0.59
CA ILE A 32 1.04 -2.63 0.08
C ILE A 32 1.55 -3.14 1.42
N HIS A 33 2.84 -2.96 1.69
CA HIS A 33 3.41 -3.25 3.00
C HIS A 33 3.41 -1.99 3.87
N ASN A 34 2.51 -1.94 4.85
CA ASN A 34 2.33 -0.83 5.80
C ASN A 34 2.60 -1.23 7.26
N CYS A 35 3.07 -2.45 7.52
CA CYS A 35 3.48 -2.86 8.86
C CYS A 35 4.77 -2.11 9.24
N ALA A 36 4.67 -1.19 10.19
CA ALA A 36 5.81 -0.40 10.69
C ALA A 36 6.67 -1.17 11.69
N ASP A 37 6.47 -2.49 11.80
CA ASP A 37 7.19 -3.31 12.77
C ASP A 37 8.64 -3.52 12.36
N LEU A 38 9.57 -3.00 13.15
CA LEU A 38 11.01 -3.15 12.97
C LEU A 38 11.51 -4.59 12.94
N ALA A 39 10.74 -5.54 13.51
CA ALA A 39 11.07 -6.96 13.42
C ALA A 39 10.84 -7.55 12.02
N VAL A 40 10.03 -6.88 11.19
CA VAL A 40 9.63 -7.35 9.86
C VAL A 40 9.76 -6.20 8.83
N PRO A 41 10.98 -5.69 8.57
CA PRO A 41 11.18 -4.55 7.68
C PRO A 41 10.83 -4.84 6.21
N THR A 42 10.87 -6.12 5.84
CA THR A 42 10.43 -6.65 4.54
C THR A 42 9.55 -7.87 4.78
N VAL A 43 8.57 -8.08 3.89
CA VAL A 43 7.67 -9.23 3.93
C VAL A 43 7.69 -10.01 2.62
N ASP A 44 7.56 -11.32 2.74
CA ASP A 44 7.20 -12.20 1.65
C ASP A 44 5.69 -12.43 1.66
N VAL A 45 5.09 -12.41 0.49
CA VAL A 45 3.67 -12.76 0.30
C VAL A 45 3.61 -14.12 -0.35
N TRP A 46 2.96 -15.06 0.34
CA TRP A 46 2.69 -16.40 -0.12
C TRP A 46 1.21 -16.54 -0.47
N VAL A 47 0.89 -17.20 -1.57
CA VAL A 47 -0.49 -17.51 -1.94
C VAL A 47 -0.60 -18.99 -2.25
N ASN A 48 -1.49 -19.69 -1.55
CA ASN A 48 -1.71 -21.14 -1.68
C ASN A 48 -0.40 -21.96 -1.56
N GLY A 49 0.52 -21.52 -0.71
CA GLY A 49 1.79 -22.19 -0.47
C GLY A 49 2.91 -21.83 -1.45
N ALA A 50 2.63 -21.06 -2.51
CA ALA A 50 3.64 -20.57 -3.46
C ALA A 50 4.07 -19.14 -3.12
N LEU A 51 5.36 -18.84 -3.27
CA LEU A 51 5.87 -17.47 -3.15
C LEU A 51 5.26 -16.64 -4.27
N PHE A 52 4.67 -15.49 -3.93
CA PHE A 52 3.96 -14.59 -4.84
C PHE A 52 4.68 -13.24 -4.98
N VAL A 53 5.12 -12.67 -3.85
CA VAL A 53 5.95 -11.46 -3.80
C VAL A 53 7.10 -11.71 -2.85
N ASP A 54 8.32 -11.46 -3.31
CA ASP A 54 9.54 -11.62 -2.53
C ASP A 54 10.06 -10.26 -2.04
N ASN A 55 10.37 -10.15 -0.76
CA ASN A 55 11.04 -9.00 -0.14
C ASN A 55 10.33 -7.64 -0.40
N LEU A 56 9.02 -7.55 -0.13
CA LEU A 56 8.29 -6.28 -0.22
C LEU A 56 8.67 -5.35 0.95
N ASP A 57 9.38 -4.27 0.63
CA ASP A 57 9.85 -3.27 1.61
C ASP A 57 8.68 -2.51 2.27
N PHE A 58 8.86 -2.12 3.54
CA PHE A 58 7.93 -1.21 4.23
C PHE A 58 7.69 0.10 3.44
N ARG A 59 6.44 0.55 3.41
CA ARG A 59 5.92 1.71 2.64
C ARG A 59 6.11 1.57 1.13
N THR A 60 6.15 0.34 0.62
CA THR A 60 6.14 0.08 -0.82
C THR A 60 4.93 -0.74 -1.24
N ALA A 61 4.67 -0.74 -2.55
CA ALA A 61 3.56 -1.43 -3.16
C ALA A 61 4.03 -2.19 -4.40
N THR A 62 3.35 -3.29 -4.71
CA THR A 62 3.47 -3.95 -6.00
C THR A 62 2.77 -3.11 -7.09
N PRO A 63 3.04 -3.35 -8.38
CA PRO A 63 2.05 -3.07 -9.42
C PRO A 63 0.75 -3.85 -9.18
N PHE A 64 -0.31 -3.52 -9.91
CA PHE A 64 -1.47 -4.41 -10.00
C PHE A 64 -1.06 -5.69 -10.72
N VAL A 65 -1.35 -6.84 -10.10
CA VAL A 65 -0.98 -8.18 -10.58
C VAL A 65 -2.23 -9.05 -10.66
N GLU A 66 -2.27 -9.93 -11.66
CA GLU A 66 -3.40 -10.85 -11.83
C GLU A 66 -3.35 -12.00 -10.83
N ALA A 67 -4.52 -12.37 -10.32
CA ALA A 67 -4.73 -13.55 -9.50
C ALA A 67 -6.06 -14.25 -9.85
N PRO A 68 -6.25 -15.51 -9.45
CA PRO A 68 -7.47 -16.25 -9.72
C PRO A 68 -8.65 -15.63 -8.98
N SER A 69 -9.80 -15.60 -9.64
CA SER A 69 -11.06 -15.28 -9.01
C SER A 69 -11.89 -16.53 -8.73
N ASP A 70 -12.92 -16.36 -7.89
CA ASP A 70 -13.97 -17.34 -7.58
C ASP A 70 -13.46 -18.65 -6.97
N VAL A 71 -12.23 -18.61 -6.42
CA VAL A 71 -11.60 -19.70 -5.69
C VAL A 71 -11.01 -19.20 -4.38
N PRO A 72 -10.98 -20.02 -3.31
CA PRO A 72 -10.27 -19.66 -2.10
C PRO A 72 -8.77 -19.49 -2.33
N LEU A 73 -8.24 -18.34 -1.91
CA LEU A 73 -6.82 -18.02 -1.90
C LEU A 73 -6.36 -17.86 -0.46
N THR A 74 -5.50 -18.76 0.02
CA THR A 74 -4.83 -18.63 1.31
C THR A 74 -3.63 -17.72 1.16
N VAL A 75 -3.75 -16.49 1.63
CA VAL A 75 -2.67 -15.50 1.65
C VAL A 75 -1.92 -15.61 2.98
N GLY A 76 -0.62 -15.87 2.89
CA GLY A 76 0.31 -15.87 4.01
C GLY A 76 1.26 -14.68 3.91
N ILE A 77 1.49 -13.99 5.03
CA ILE A 77 2.51 -12.96 5.15
C ILE A 77 3.61 -13.52 6.04
N ALA A 78 4.83 -13.58 5.52
CA ALA A 78 6.01 -14.08 6.22
C ALA A 78 7.11 -13.01 6.26
N PRO A 79 8.07 -13.09 7.19
CA PRO A 79 9.26 -12.24 7.15
C PRO A 79 10.02 -12.44 5.84
N GLY A 80 10.66 -11.40 5.28
CA GLY A 80 11.40 -11.49 4.00
C GLY A 80 12.58 -12.47 3.96
N THR A 81 12.91 -13.10 5.09
CA THR A 81 13.87 -14.21 5.16
C THR A 81 13.21 -15.58 5.03
N SER A 82 11.92 -15.63 4.70
CA SER A 82 11.17 -16.88 4.63
C SER A 82 11.63 -17.72 3.43
N THR A 83 11.48 -19.03 3.57
CA THR A 83 11.85 -20.01 2.53
C THR A 83 10.68 -20.91 2.16
N ASN A 84 9.60 -20.86 2.93
CA ASN A 84 8.34 -21.58 2.69
C ASN A 84 7.18 -20.89 3.42
N ALA A 85 5.96 -21.17 2.97
CA ALA A 85 4.74 -20.54 3.46
C ALA A 85 4.39 -20.86 4.93
N ASP A 86 4.91 -21.95 5.51
CA ASP A 86 4.62 -22.33 6.91
C ASP A 86 5.27 -21.36 7.91
N GLN A 87 6.20 -20.51 7.45
CA GLN A 87 6.83 -19.45 8.24
C GLN A 87 5.98 -18.16 8.29
N SER A 88 4.76 -18.17 7.74
CA SER A 88 3.85 -17.03 7.78
C SER A 88 3.50 -16.64 9.22
N VAL A 89 3.65 -15.35 9.53
CA VAL A 89 3.24 -14.75 10.81
C VAL A 89 1.76 -14.39 10.82
N PHE A 90 1.15 -14.28 9.63
CA PHE A 90 -0.27 -14.06 9.46
C PHE A 90 -0.77 -14.83 8.24
N THR A 91 -1.95 -15.44 8.35
CA THR A 91 -2.60 -16.15 7.25
C THR A 91 -4.08 -15.82 7.20
N GLN A 92 -4.60 -15.53 6.01
CA GLN A 92 -6.02 -15.28 5.78
C GLN A 92 -6.45 -15.89 4.45
N THR A 93 -7.59 -16.57 4.45
CA THR A 93 -8.23 -17.01 3.20
C THR A 93 -9.15 -15.91 2.67
N ILE A 94 -8.96 -15.55 1.41
CA ILE A 94 -9.78 -14.57 0.68
C ILE A 94 -10.38 -15.22 -0.57
N THR A 95 -11.40 -14.59 -1.15
CA THR A 95 -11.95 -14.98 -2.44
C THR A 95 -12.19 -13.71 -3.23
N LEU A 96 -11.57 -13.62 -4.40
CA LEU A 96 -11.66 -12.46 -5.29
C LEU A 96 -12.79 -12.69 -6.28
N ALA A 97 -13.55 -11.64 -6.62
CA ALA A 97 -14.56 -11.70 -7.65
C ALA A 97 -13.95 -11.47 -9.04
N ALA A 98 -14.45 -12.17 -10.06
CA ALA A 98 -13.96 -12.04 -11.44
C ALA A 98 -14.10 -10.60 -11.95
N GLY A 99 -13.04 -10.07 -12.57
CA GLY A 99 -13.02 -8.74 -13.17
C GLY A 99 -12.81 -7.59 -12.20
N GLU A 100 -12.80 -7.84 -10.88
CA GLU A 100 -12.62 -6.81 -9.87
C GLU A 100 -11.14 -6.51 -9.60
N SER A 101 -10.89 -5.33 -9.04
CA SER A 101 -9.55 -4.86 -8.66
C SER A 101 -9.50 -4.60 -7.16
N TYR A 102 -8.42 -5.05 -6.53
CA TYR A 102 -8.26 -4.98 -5.08
C TYR A 102 -6.99 -4.23 -4.67
N ILE A 103 -7.04 -3.51 -3.54
CA ILE A 103 -5.85 -3.08 -2.80
C ILE A 103 -5.82 -3.85 -1.50
N VAL A 104 -4.69 -4.47 -1.20
CA VAL A 104 -4.47 -5.25 0.03
C VAL A 104 -3.35 -4.59 0.81
N VAL A 105 -3.69 -3.98 1.95
CA VAL A 105 -2.72 -3.33 2.82
C VAL A 105 -2.39 -4.26 3.99
N ALA A 106 -1.16 -4.75 4.03
CA ALA A 106 -0.59 -5.43 5.20
C ALA A 106 -0.26 -4.39 6.26
N SER A 107 -1.06 -4.31 7.32
CA SER A 107 -1.00 -3.25 8.34
C SER A 107 -1.01 -3.82 9.76
N GLY A 108 -0.67 -2.99 10.74
CA GLY A 108 -0.59 -3.39 12.15
C GLY A 108 0.82 -3.78 12.58
N ILE A 109 0.92 -4.49 13.70
CA ILE A 109 2.16 -4.89 14.39
C ILE A 109 2.14 -6.40 14.64
N VAL A 110 3.27 -7.06 14.39
CA VAL A 110 3.45 -8.50 14.60
C VAL A 110 4.06 -8.78 15.98
N SER A 111 4.95 -7.91 16.43
CA SER A 111 5.67 -7.99 17.69
C SER A 111 4.72 -7.91 18.89
N ALA A 112 4.94 -8.78 19.87
CA ALA A 112 4.14 -8.81 21.09
C ALA A 112 4.39 -7.61 22.03
N THR A 113 5.52 -6.91 21.88
CA THR A 113 5.93 -5.78 22.71
C THR A 113 6.65 -4.72 21.87
N GLY A 114 6.84 -3.52 22.45
CA GLY A 114 7.58 -2.42 21.80
C GLY A 114 6.71 -1.35 21.12
N TYR A 115 5.39 -1.57 21.04
CA TYR A 115 4.45 -0.66 20.38
C TYR A 115 3.27 -0.34 21.31
N THR A 116 2.85 0.93 21.34
CA THR A 116 1.69 1.41 22.11
C THR A 116 0.91 2.41 21.25
N PRO A 117 -0.34 2.10 20.87
CA PRO A 117 -1.00 0.80 20.97
C PRO A 117 -0.34 -0.25 20.06
N ALA A 118 -0.40 -1.52 20.45
CA ALA A 118 -0.02 -2.64 19.60
C ALA A 118 -1.25 -3.09 18.78
N GLN A 119 -1.52 -2.40 17.68
CA GLN A 119 -2.59 -2.81 16.75
C GLN A 119 -2.22 -4.16 16.13
N PRO A 120 -3.05 -5.21 16.26
CA PRO A 120 -2.71 -6.51 15.69
C PRO A 120 -2.52 -6.44 14.18
N PHE A 121 -1.55 -7.20 13.67
CA PHE A 121 -1.36 -7.35 12.23
C PHE A 121 -2.63 -7.87 11.55
N SER A 122 -2.98 -7.29 10.40
CA SER A 122 -4.13 -7.67 9.57
C SER A 122 -3.93 -7.28 8.11
N LEU A 123 -4.77 -7.83 7.22
CA LEU A 123 -4.89 -7.36 5.85
C LEU A 123 -6.15 -6.49 5.72
N ALA A 124 -5.96 -5.20 5.44
CA ALA A 124 -7.06 -4.31 5.08
C ALA A 124 -7.31 -4.40 3.57
N ILE A 125 -8.43 -5.00 3.19
CA ILE A 125 -8.78 -5.27 1.79
C ILE A 125 -9.78 -4.20 1.32
N TYR A 126 -9.44 -3.54 0.22
CA TYR A 126 -10.33 -2.61 -0.49
C TYR A 126 -10.68 -3.20 -1.85
N ASP A 127 -11.97 -3.44 -2.09
CA ASP A 127 -12.51 -4.21 -3.22
C ASP A 127 -13.03 -3.36 -4.38
N MET A 128 -12.96 -2.02 -4.25
CA MET A 128 -13.37 -1.07 -5.29
C MET A 128 -12.17 -0.37 -5.92
N ALA A 129 -11.01 -1.03 -6.02
CA ALA A 129 -9.80 -0.37 -6.50
C ALA A 129 -9.96 0.08 -7.96
N GLN A 130 -9.45 1.27 -8.26
CA GLN A 130 -9.49 1.86 -9.59
C GLN A 130 -8.11 1.84 -10.21
N GLN A 131 -8.01 1.28 -11.41
CA GLN A 131 -6.79 1.32 -12.23
C GLN A 131 -6.81 2.46 -13.25
N THR A 132 -7.93 3.19 -13.34
CA THR A 132 -8.11 4.35 -14.21
C THR A 132 -8.87 5.44 -13.47
N ALA A 133 -8.42 6.68 -13.58
CA ALA A 133 -9.08 7.82 -12.94
C ALA A 133 -10.44 8.15 -13.57
N THR A 134 -11.37 8.56 -12.72
CA THR A 134 -12.66 9.12 -13.11
C THR A 134 -12.45 10.49 -13.75
N GLY A 135 -12.83 10.64 -15.02
CA GLY A 135 -12.58 11.87 -15.79
C GLY A 135 -11.36 11.81 -16.72
N GLY A 136 -10.70 10.64 -16.82
CA GLY A 136 -9.63 10.39 -17.77
C GLY A 136 -8.35 11.16 -17.45
N SER A 137 -7.58 11.53 -18.47
CA SER A 137 -6.24 12.10 -18.31
C SER A 137 -6.18 13.51 -17.69
N ALA A 138 -7.33 14.16 -17.48
CA ALA A 138 -7.41 15.44 -16.79
C ALA A 138 -7.38 15.29 -15.26
N ASN A 139 -7.64 14.07 -14.77
CA ASN A 139 -7.78 13.78 -13.36
C ASN A 139 -6.78 12.70 -12.91
N THR A 140 -6.56 12.69 -11.60
CA THR A 140 -5.91 11.63 -10.87
C THR A 140 -6.74 11.34 -9.64
N ASP A 141 -7.21 10.11 -9.53
CA ASP A 141 -8.03 9.69 -8.40
C ASP A 141 -7.11 9.19 -7.28
N VAL A 142 -7.29 9.74 -6.09
CA VAL A 142 -6.45 9.46 -4.92
C VAL A 142 -7.29 8.76 -3.86
N LEU A 143 -6.86 7.57 -3.42
CA LEU A 143 -7.44 6.88 -2.27
C LEU A 143 -6.57 7.12 -1.04
N VAL A 144 -7.18 7.46 0.08
CA VAL A 144 -6.49 7.63 1.37
C VAL A 144 -6.87 6.50 2.31
N TYR A 145 -5.85 5.85 2.89
CA TYR A 145 -5.96 4.85 3.95
C TYR A 145 -5.18 5.34 5.17
N HIS A 146 -5.78 5.30 6.36
CA HIS A 146 -5.04 5.64 7.58
C HIS A 146 -4.36 4.41 8.17
N GLY A 147 -3.06 4.28 7.89
CA GLY A 147 -2.25 3.14 8.27
C GLY A 147 -1.39 3.33 9.53
N SER A 148 -1.44 4.47 10.21
CA SER A 148 -0.58 4.71 11.38
C SER A 148 -1.19 4.11 12.64
N THR A 149 -0.54 3.09 13.19
CA THR A 149 -1.07 2.31 14.32
C THR A 149 -1.17 3.12 15.61
N ASP A 150 -0.34 4.15 15.76
CA ASP A 150 -0.16 4.97 16.95
C ASP A 150 -0.63 6.42 16.82
N ALA A 151 -1.19 6.78 15.66
CA ALA A 151 -1.81 8.08 15.50
C ALA A 151 -3.29 8.03 15.93
N PRO A 152 -3.83 9.12 16.50
CA PRO A 152 -5.27 9.30 16.66
C PRO A 152 -5.95 9.53 15.31
N THR A 153 -7.19 10.02 15.32
CA THR A 153 -7.83 10.56 14.11
C THR A 153 -7.03 11.75 13.57
N VAL A 154 -6.94 11.83 12.25
CA VAL A 154 -6.18 12.86 11.55
C VAL A 154 -6.98 13.47 10.43
N ASP A 155 -6.61 14.69 10.05
CA ASP A 155 -7.10 15.36 8.86
C ASP A 155 -6.03 15.36 7.77
N VAL A 156 -6.47 15.32 6.51
CA VAL A 156 -5.62 15.60 5.35
C VAL A 156 -6.05 16.93 4.76
N TYR A 157 -5.23 17.96 4.96
CA TYR A 157 -5.43 19.29 4.41
C TYR A 157 -4.52 19.50 3.20
N GLU A 158 -5.10 19.90 2.07
CA GLU A 158 -4.33 20.24 0.88
C GLU A 158 -4.12 21.75 0.85
N SER A 159 -2.85 22.20 0.84
CA SER A 159 -2.49 23.60 1.06
C SER A 159 -2.04 24.37 -0.18
N SER A 160 -1.83 23.73 -1.33
CA SER A 160 -1.30 24.43 -2.52
C SER A 160 -2.33 24.70 -3.61
N VAL A 161 -3.28 23.80 -3.84
CA VAL A 161 -4.23 23.90 -4.97
C VAL A 161 -5.68 24.08 -4.49
N LEU A 162 -6.14 23.22 -3.59
CA LEU A 162 -7.48 23.23 -3.01
C LEU A 162 -7.59 24.22 -1.84
N ASN A 163 -6.53 24.36 -1.05
CA ASN A 163 -6.51 25.16 0.18
C ASN A 163 -7.68 24.79 1.13
N ALA A 164 -7.92 23.49 1.29
CA ALA A 164 -9.06 22.93 2.00
C ALA A 164 -8.75 21.56 2.63
N THR A 165 -9.54 21.16 3.62
CA THR A 165 -9.51 19.79 4.15
C THR A 165 -10.07 18.84 3.10
N ALA A 166 -9.22 17.94 2.60
CA ALA A 166 -9.57 16.92 1.61
C ALA A 166 -10.14 15.64 2.26
N VAL A 167 -9.63 15.29 3.44
CA VAL A 167 -10.15 14.19 4.27
C VAL A 167 -10.24 14.68 5.71
N ASN A 168 -11.38 14.49 6.35
CA ASN A 168 -11.65 14.95 7.72
C ASN A 168 -11.86 13.75 8.66
N ASP A 169 -11.20 13.77 9.81
CA ASP A 169 -11.33 12.82 10.91
C ASP A 169 -11.21 11.34 10.49
N ILE A 170 -10.21 10.99 9.67
CA ILE A 170 -9.97 9.59 9.31
C ILE A 170 -9.29 8.84 10.47
N SER A 171 -9.85 7.68 10.83
CA SER A 171 -9.35 6.80 11.91
C SER A 171 -8.51 5.65 11.37
N TYR A 172 -7.63 5.08 12.20
CA TYR A 172 -6.81 3.93 11.82
C TYR A 172 -7.65 2.80 11.20
N GLY A 173 -7.21 2.30 10.04
CA GLY A 173 -7.89 1.24 9.31
C GLY A 173 -8.99 1.71 8.35
N GLU A 174 -9.34 3.00 8.35
CA GLU A 174 -10.38 3.55 7.47
C GLU A 174 -9.81 3.95 6.10
N TYR A 175 -10.69 3.86 5.09
CA TYR A 175 -10.49 4.42 3.76
C TYR A 175 -11.42 5.62 3.57
N ALA A 176 -10.89 6.75 3.08
CA ALA A 176 -11.68 7.96 2.83
C ALA A 176 -12.55 7.90 1.55
N GLY A 177 -12.38 6.84 0.73
CA GLY A 177 -12.87 6.79 -0.64
C GLY A 177 -11.97 7.55 -1.62
N TYR A 178 -12.31 7.48 -2.91
CA TYR A 178 -11.54 8.14 -3.96
C TYR A 178 -11.86 9.64 -4.02
N LEU A 179 -10.80 10.45 -4.00
CA LEU A 179 -10.80 11.87 -4.30
C LEU A 179 -10.45 12.04 -5.78
N ALA A 180 -11.42 12.42 -6.60
CA ALA A 180 -11.16 12.78 -7.99
C ALA A 180 -10.54 14.18 -8.06
N LEU A 181 -9.23 14.25 -8.23
CA LEU A 181 -8.48 15.50 -8.23
C LEU A 181 -8.03 15.86 -9.65
N PRO A 182 -8.05 17.14 -10.04
CA PRO A 182 -7.34 17.57 -11.23
C PRO A 182 -5.87 17.11 -11.20
N THR A 183 -5.29 16.76 -12.35
CA THR A 183 -3.87 16.43 -12.39
C THR A 183 -3.03 17.70 -12.16
N ALA A 184 -2.59 17.89 -10.92
CA ALA A 184 -1.80 19.02 -10.44
C ALA A 184 -0.75 18.56 -9.40
N ASP A 185 0.17 19.45 -9.05
CA ASP A 185 1.13 19.19 -7.97
C ASP A 185 0.59 19.73 -6.65
N TYR A 186 0.38 18.82 -5.69
CA TYR A 186 -0.28 19.08 -4.42
C TYR A 186 0.70 19.10 -3.24
N SER A 187 0.30 19.76 -2.16
CA SER A 187 0.97 19.73 -0.86
C SER A 187 -0.02 19.24 0.19
N LEU A 188 0.10 17.96 0.55
CA LEU A 188 -0.76 17.28 1.52
C LEU A 188 -0.18 17.45 2.92
N GLN A 189 -0.94 18.08 3.80
CA GLN A 189 -0.62 18.23 5.22
C GLN A 189 -1.45 17.23 6.00
N VAL A 190 -0.79 16.39 6.78
CA VAL A 190 -1.44 15.59 7.81
C VAL A 190 -1.52 16.45 9.06
N ARG A 191 -2.73 16.62 9.59
CA ARG A 191 -3.01 17.45 10.75
C ARG A 191 -3.68 16.64 11.86
N ASP A 192 -3.64 17.15 13.08
CA ASP A 192 -4.44 16.58 14.18
C ASP A 192 -5.94 16.64 13.85
N GLY A 193 -6.77 15.81 14.49
CA GLY A 193 -8.23 15.80 14.28
C GLY A 193 -8.97 17.07 14.73
N ALA A 194 -8.24 18.09 15.21
CA ALA A 194 -8.79 19.43 15.43
C ALA A 194 -8.46 20.38 14.27
N ASN A 195 -7.78 19.89 13.23
CA ASN A 195 -7.27 20.63 12.09
C ASN A 195 -6.39 21.84 12.45
N SER A 196 -5.77 21.81 13.62
CA SER A 196 -5.12 22.97 14.24
C SER A 196 -3.59 22.88 14.21
N THR A 197 -3.06 21.66 14.26
CA THR A 197 -1.62 21.38 14.25
C THR A 197 -1.25 20.60 13.01
N ILE A 198 -0.20 21.04 12.30
CA ILE A 198 0.41 20.26 11.23
C ILE A 198 1.37 19.24 11.85
N VAL A 199 1.07 17.96 11.66
CA VAL A 199 1.90 16.82 12.10
C VAL A 199 3.00 16.54 11.08
N ALA A 200 2.63 16.55 9.80
CA ALA A 200 3.56 16.34 8.69
C ALA A 200 3.05 17.02 7.41
N ALA A 201 3.95 17.26 6.46
CA ALA A 201 3.62 17.77 5.14
C ALA A 201 4.37 16.98 4.06
N TYR A 202 3.66 16.65 2.99
CA TYR A 202 4.12 15.80 1.90
C TYR A 202 3.83 16.46 0.56
N SER A 203 4.77 16.34 -0.37
CA SER A 203 4.55 16.74 -1.76
C SER A 203 3.94 15.57 -2.53
N ALA A 204 2.86 15.82 -3.25
CA ALA A 204 2.24 14.90 -4.19
C ALA A 204 2.30 15.50 -5.61
N PRO A 205 3.44 15.35 -6.31
CA PRO A 205 3.69 16.01 -7.59
C PRO A 205 3.04 15.24 -8.76
N LEU A 206 1.71 15.12 -8.77
CA LEU A 206 0.98 14.25 -9.69
C LEU A 206 1.09 14.71 -11.16
N ALA A 207 1.14 16.03 -11.40
CA ALA A 207 1.35 16.57 -12.74
C ALA A 207 2.78 16.36 -13.22
N THR A 208 3.77 16.60 -12.36
CA THR A 208 5.18 16.37 -12.68
C THR A 208 5.46 14.89 -12.99
N LEU A 209 4.77 13.96 -12.32
CA LEU A 209 4.89 12.51 -12.58
C LEU A 209 4.12 12.04 -13.83
N GLY A 210 3.30 12.90 -14.44
CA GLY A 210 2.67 12.63 -15.74
C GLY A 210 1.78 11.38 -15.76
N LEU A 211 0.98 11.17 -14.71
CA LEU A 211 0.11 10.00 -14.50
C LEU A 211 0.86 8.66 -14.36
N ARG A 212 2.20 8.67 -14.29
CA ARG A 212 2.99 7.49 -13.96
C ARG A 212 3.11 7.36 -12.45
N CYS A 213 1.99 7.05 -11.81
CA CYS A 213 2.05 6.61 -10.42
C CYS A 213 2.54 5.14 -10.42
N CYS A 214 3.74 4.90 -9.90
CA CYS A 214 4.21 3.61 -9.38
C CYS A 214 4.85 2.55 -10.31
N ASP A 215 5.12 2.80 -11.60
CA ASP A 215 5.91 1.84 -12.44
C ASP A 215 7.42 1.80 -12.11
N HIS A 216 7.89 2.72 -11.28
CA HIS A 216 9.24 2.69 -10.73
C HIS A 216 9.07 2.73 -9.23
N GLY A 217 9.70 1.81 -8.50
CA GLY A 217 9.75 1.69 -7.03
C GLY A 217 10.21 2.97 -6.33
N VAL A 218 9.39 4.01 -6.45
CA VAL A 218 9.51 5.34 -5.89
C VAL A 218 8.19 5.59 -5.17
N GLY A 219 7.85 4.69 -4.24
CA GLY A 219 7.53 5.17 -2.91
C GLY A 219 8.74 5.99 -2.48
N LYS A 220 8.74 7.28 -2.84
CA LYS A 220 9.86 8.17 -2.56
C LYS A 220 10.05 8.08 -1.06
N ARG A 221 11.21 7.55 -0.63
CA ARG A 221 11.66 7.50 0.77
C ARG A 221 11.04 8.63 1.57
N LEU A 222 10.08 8.28 2.40
CA LEU A 222 9.63 9.14 3.49
C LEU A 222 10.32 8.58 4.73
N PRO A 223 11.21 9.35 5.39
CA PRO A 223 11.75 8.93 6.68
C PRO A 223 10.65 8.64 7.70
#